data_AF-A0A830D8N0-F1
#
_entry.id   AF-A0A830D8N0-F1
#
_cell.length_a   1.000
_cell.length_b   1.000
_cell.length_c   1.000
_cell.angle_alpha   90.00
_cell.angle_beta   90.00
_cell.angle_gamma   90.00
#
_symmetry.space_group_name_H-M   'P 1'
#
loop_
_entity.id
_entity.type
_entity.pdbx_description
1 polymer ?
#
loop_
_entity_poly.entity_id
_entity_poly.type
_entity_poly.pdbx_seq_one_letter_code
_entity_poly.pdbx_strand_id
1 'polypeptide(L)'
;MATVPGQLIWEIVKKNNSFLVKEFGNGTASVKFSKEPNNLYNLHYYKHSGLANKKTVTIQPGKDQSVLLATTKTKKQNKPWFA
;
A
#
# COMPACT_ATOMS: atom_id res chain seq x y z
N MET A 1 15.55 -11.21 -11.05
CA MET A 1 14.97 -9.94 -10.57
C MET A 1 15.78 -9.46 -9.37
N ALA A 2 16.57 -8.41 -9.52
CA ALA A 2 17.34 -7.85 -8.41
C ALA A 2 16.38 -7.34 -7.31
N THR A 3 16.59 -7.76 -6.07
CA THR A 3 15.74 -7.33 -4.96
C THR A 3 16.21 -5.97 -4.46
N VAL A 4 15.52 -4.91 -4.86
CA VAL A 4 15.77 -3.56 -4.32
C VAL A 4 15.24 -3.47 -2.88
N PRO A 5 15.99 -2.92 -1.92
CA PRO A 5 15.50 -2.67 -0.58
C PRO A 5 14.28 -1.72 -0.57
N GLY A 6 13.27 -2.03 0.24
CA GLY A 6 12.05 -1.20 0.32
C GLY A 6 12.33 0.24 0.76
N GLN A 7 13.31 0.44 1.63
CA GLN A 7 13.76 1.77 2.04
C GLN A 7 14.28 2.61 0.87
N LEU A 8 15.05 2.00 -0.04
CA LEU A 8 15.56 2.68 -1.22
C LEU A 8 14.42 3.08 -2.16
N ILE A 9 13.45 2.18 -2.38
CA ILE A 9 12.25 2.47 -3.17
C ILE A 9 11.50 3.67 -2.55
N TRP A 10 11.34 3.69 -1.23
CA TRP A 10 10.68 4.78 -0.53
C TRP A 10 11.39 6.12 -0.69
N GLU A 11 12.72 6.14 -0.58
CA GLU A 11 13.51 7.36 -0.77
C GLU A 11 13.32 7.96 -2.17
N ILE A 12 13.11 7.12 -3.18
CA ILE A 12 12.81 7.54 -4.55
C ILE A 12 11.37 8.10 -4.64
N VAL A 13 10.37 7.38 -4.13
CA VAL A 13 8.94 7.72 -4.35
C VAL A 13 8.36 8.70 -3.33
N LYS A 14 9.02 8.98 -2.21
CA LYS A 14 8.45 9.80 -1.12
C LYS A 14 8.09 11.23 -1.54
N LYS A 15 8.81 11.80 -2.51
CA LYS A 15 8.58 13.17 -3.02
C LYS A 15 7.97 13.19 -4.41
N ASN A 16 8.32 12.22 -5.26
CA ASN A 16 7.90 12.16 -6.66
C ASN A 16 7.21 10.81 -6.93
N ASN A 17 5.88 10.82 -6.82
CA ASN A 17 5.05 9.65 -7.06
C ASN A 17 3.76 10.12 -7.78
N SER A 18 3.40 9.47 -8.88
CA SER A 18 2.20 9.78 -9.66
C SER A 18 0.89 9.52 -8.91
N PHE A 19 0.93 8.67 -7.89
CA PHE A 19 -0.22 8.35 -7.04
C PHE A 19 -0.39 9.31 -5.86
N LEU A 20 0.57 10.22 -5.64
CA LEU A 20 0.55 11.17 -4.53
C LEU A 20 -0.51 12.25 -4.77
N VAL A 21 -1.47 12.33 -3.86
CA VAL A 21 -2.50 13.38 -3.85
C VAL A 21 -2.25 14.24 -2.62
N LYS A 22 -1.94 15.52 -2.84
CA LYS A 22 -1.76 16.50 -1.76
C LYS A 22 -3.04 17.30 -1.66
N GLU A 23 -3.74 17.14 -0.54
CA GLU A 23 -4.94 17.92 -0.26
C GLU A 23 -4.64 18.92 0.85
N PHE A 24 -5.09 20.14 0.65
CA PHE A 24 -5.14 21.14 1.70
C PHE A 24 -6.39 20.87 2.53
N GLY A 25 -6.22 20.58 3.82
CA GLY A 25 -7.34 20.50 4.75
C GLY A 25 -7.85 21.89 5.15
N ASN A 26 -8.75 21.93 6.15
CA ASN A 26 -9.13 23.18 6.81
C ASN A 26 -7.92 23.78 7.54
N GLY A 27 -7.23 24.74 6.90
CA GLY A 27 -6.11 25.50 7.47
C GLY A 27 -4.72 25.07 7.00
N THR A 28 -3.75 25.01 7.91
CA THR A 28 -2.31 24.78 7.62
C THR A 28 -1.91 23.29 7.52
N ALA A 29 -2.81 22.37 7.84
CA ALA A 29 -2.54 20.94 7.77
C ALA A 29 -2.66 20.43 6.32
N SER A 30 -1.52 20.16 5.67
CA SER A 30 -1.48 19.45 4.39
C SER A 30 -1.46 17.94 4.64
N VAL A 31 -2.50 17.23 4.21
CA VAL A 31 -2.57 15.78 4.28
C VAL A 31 -2.08 15.20 2.94
N LYS A 32 -1.25 14.17 3.02
CA LYS A 32 -0.69 13.48 1.85
C LYS A 32 -1.35 12.12 1.70
N PHE A 33 -2.27 12.03 0.75
CA PHE A 33 -2.91 10.79 0.38
C PHE A 33 -2.16 10.11 -0.77
N SER A 34 -2.40 8.82 -0.95
CA SER A 34 -1.83 8.01 -2.01
C SER A 34 -2.92 7.14 -2.60
N LYS A 35 -3.04 7.16 -3.93
CA LYS A 35 -3.93 6.29 -4.71
C LYS A 35 -3.22 5.01 -5.17
N GLU A 36 -2.10 4.68 -4.54
CA GLU A 36 -1.30 3.52 -4.95
C GLU A 36 -2.07 2.21 -4.67
N PRO A 37 -2.02 1.23 -5.58
CA PRO A 37 -2.53 -0.10 -5.29
C PRO A 37 -1.72 -0.68 -4.12
N ASN A 38 -2.33 -1.54 -3.30
CA ASN A 38 -1.66 -2.13 -2.14
C ASN A 38 -1.44 -1.20 -0.93
N ASN A 39 -2.16 -0.08 -0.86
CA ASN A 39 -2.23 0.79 0.30
C ASN A 39 -3.65 0.83 0.89
N LEU A 40 -3.87 0.12 2.00
CA LEU A 40 -5.20 0.01 2.62
C LEU A 40 -5.72 1.32 3.22
N TYR A 41 -4.83 2.21 3.67
CA TYR A 41 -5.19 3.45 4.35
C TYR A 41 -5.19 4.67 3.44
N ASN A 42 -4.79 4.51 2.17
CA ASN A 42 -4.57 5.60 1.22
C ASN A 42 -3.65 6.72 1.75
N LEU A 43 -2.77 6.40 2.72
CA LEU A 43 -1.84 7.36 3.32
C LEU A 43 -0.48 7.27 2.63
N HIS A 44 0.08 8.41 2.22
CA HIS A 44 1.42 8.45 1.63
C HIS A 44 2.50 8.36 2.73
N TYR A 45 2.72 7.16 3.23
CA TYR A 45 3.66 6.87 4.29
C TYR A 45 4.37 5.54 4.05
N TYR A 46 5.63 5.42 4.47
CA TYR A 46 6.44 4.23 4.21
C TYR A 46 5.75 2.92 4.63
N LYS A 47 5.15 2.88 5.82
CA LYS A 47 4.45 1.70 6.37
C LYS A 47 3.30 1.20 5.49
N HIS A 48 2.66 2.11 4.75
CA HIS A 48 1.45 1.82 3.99
C HIS A 48 1.71 1.72 2.49
N SER A 49 2.91 2.10 2.02
CA SER A 49 3.23 2.06 0.60
C SER A 49 3.27 0.63 0.08
N GLY A 50 2.46 0.39 -0.96
CA GLY A 50 2.39 -0.88 -1.67
C GLY A 50 3.58 -1.12 -2.59
N LEU A 51 4.26 -0.05 -3.00
CA LEU A 51 5.45 -0.09 -3.85
C LEU A 51 6.71 -0.46 -3.06
N ALA A 52 6.83 0.05 -1.83
CA ALA A 52 8.01 -0.18 -0.99
C ALA A 52 7.94 -1.48 -0.18
N ASN A 53 6.74 -1.95 0.19
CA ASN A 53 6.56 -3.11 1.05
C ASN A 53 6.13 -4.36 0.27
N LYS A 54 6.80 -5.49 0.56
CA LYS A 54 6.48 -6.80 -0.03
C LYS A 54 5.30 -7.52 0.63
N LYS A 55 4.81 -7.02 1.77
CA LYS A 55 3.75 -7.65 2.57
C LYS A 55 2.61 -6.65 2.73
N THR A 56 1.64 -6.75 1.84
CA THR A 56 0.52 -5.82 1.76
C THR A 56 -0.81 -6.59 1.76
N VAL A 57 -1.87 -5.87 2.10
CA VAL A 57 -3.24 -6.35 2.07
C VAL A 57 -4.06 -5.30 1.34
N THR A 58 -4.92 -5.72 0.42
CA THR A 58 -5.85 -4.85 -0.29
C THR A 58 -7.25 -5.40 -0.24
N ILE A 59 -8.20 -4.47 -0.18
CA ILE A 59 -9.61 -4.74 -0.37
C ILE A 59 -10.00 -4.03 -1.67
N GLN A 60 -10.59 -4.78 -2.60
CA GLN A 60 -11.12 -4.24 -3.85
C GLN A 60 -12.59 -4.64 -3.99
N PRO A 61 -13.43 -3.78 -4.58
CA PRO A 61 -14.79 -4.18 -4.95
C PRO A 61 -14.71 -5.28 -6.03
N GLY A 62 -15.43 -6.37 -5.80
CA GLY A 62 -15.60 -7.46 -6.77
C GLY A 62 -16.89 -7.31 -7.58
N LYS A 63 -17.17 -8.28 -8.44
CA LYS A 63 -18.41 -8.31 -9.23
C LYS A 63 -19.61 -8.62 -8.32
N ASP A 64 -20.77 -8.06 -8.62
CA ASP A 64 -22.05 -8.42 -7.97
C ASP A 64 -22.04 -8.29 -6.44
N GLN A 65 -21.64 -7.11 -5.93
CA GLN A 65 -21.54 -6.80 -4.48
C GLN A 65 -20.57 -7.70 -3.69
N SER A 66 -19.63 -8.39 -4.38
CA SER A 66 -18.57 -9.13 -3.70
C SER A 66 -17.41 -8.22 -3.27
N VAL A 67 -16.62 -8.70 -2.30
CA VAL A 67 -15.41 -8.02 -1.82
C VAL A 67 -14.21 -8.93 -2.09
N LEU A 68 -13.22 -8.41 -2.81
CA LEU A 68 -11.97 -9.11 -3.10
C LEU A 68 -10.91 -8.71 -2.08
N LEU A 69 -10.46 -9.68 -1.29
CA LEU A 69 -9.32 -9.55 -0.40
C LEU A 69 -8.09 -10.17 -1.06
N ALA A 70 -7.07 -9.35 -1.36
CA ALA A 70 -5.80 -9.83 -1.88
C ALA A 70 -4.65 -9.55 -0.91
N THR A 71 -3.72 -10.49 -0.80
CA THR A 71 -2.52 -10.34 0.02
C THR A 71 -1.30 -10.78 -0.77
N THR A 72 -0.19 -10.07 -0.61
CA THR A 72 1.08 -10.37 -1.31
C THR A 72 2.02 -11.24 -0.47
N LYS A 73 1.56 -11.72 0.69
CA LYS A 73 2.35 -12.59 1.59
C LYS A 73 2.44 -14.01 1.03
N THR A 74 3.56 -14.33 0.38
CA THR A 74 3.80 -15.65 -0.24
C THR A 74 4.05 -16.80 0.75
N LYS A 75 4.46 -16.53 1.99
CA LYS A 75 5.03 -17.58 2.87
C LYS A 75 4.03 -18.37 3.74
N LYS A 76 2.73 -18.06 3.74
CA LYS A 76 1.75 -18.67 4.66
C LYS A 76 0.38 -19.03 4.06
N GLN A 77 0.21 -19.05 2.74
CA GLN A 77 -1.10 -19.31 2.14
C GLN A 77 -1.71 -20.68 2.51
N ASN A 78 -0.89 -21.72 2.72
CA ASN A 78 -1.36 -23.10 2.92
C ASN A 78 -0.80 -23.77 4.20
N LYS A 79 -0.61 -23.01 5.29
CA LYS A 79 -0.17 -23.57 6.58
C LYS A 79 -1.22 -23.28 7.66
N PRO A 80 -2.27 -24.11 7.78
CA PRO A 80 -3.18 -24.02 8.91
C PRO A 80 -2.38 -24.25 10.20
N TRP A 81 -2.54 -23.36 11.18
CA TRP A 81 -2.00 -23.56 12.51
C TRP A 81 -2.99 -24.42 13.28
N PHE A 82 -2.69 -25.72 13.37
CA PHE A 82 -3.33 -26.61 14.35
C PHE A 82 -2.47 -26.53 15.62
N ALA A 83 -3.05 -25.96 16.68
CA ALA A 83 -2.63 -26.25 18.05
C ALA A 83 -3.61 -27.28 18.60
#